data_AF-A0AA42XK15-F1
#
_entry.id   AF-A0AA42XK15-F1
#
_cell.length_a   1.000
_cell.length_b   1.000
_cell.length_c   1.000
_cell.angle_alpha   90.00
_cell.angle_beta   90.00
_cell.angle_gamma   90.00
#
_symmetry.space_group_name_H-M   'P 1'
#
loop_
_entity.id
_entity.type
_entity.pdbx_description
1 polymer ?
#
loop_
_entity_poly.entity_id
_entity_poly.type
_entity_poly.pdbx_seq_one_letter_code
_entity_poly.pdbx_strand_id
1 'polypeptide(L)'
;MKKLILVAFMILPMLAQAQTFKYQKDISGFKQYKGNVTLTGTYSRTLDPEYLEYMGDGVCFEPDQKSSALVPRPKGDERTAWFCFSNFEQAKKTFKLPDTIKKDFCKYEGKATITIKDYNLFVEETEGSDLTQLVSAKNITPAKAVKCETQY
;
A
#
# COMPACT_ATOMS: atom_id res chain seq x y z
N MET A 1 10.44 -60.69 -12.56
CA MET A 1 10.23 -59.54 -13.47
C MET A 1 9.56 -58.42 -12.68
N LYS A 2 10.33 -57.50 -12.10
CA LYS A 2 9.80 -56.37 -11.30
C LYS A 2 9.61 -55.16 -12.22
N LYS A 3 8.37 -54.73 -12.43
CA LYS A 3 8.05 -53.49 -13.15
C LYS A 3 8.22 -52.33 -12.17
N LEU A 4 9.21 -51.46 -12.42
CA LEU A 4 9.36 -50.17 -11.75
C LEU A 4 8.47 -49.15 -12.47
N ILE A 5 7.41 -48.70 -11.80
CA ILE A 5 6.62 -47.55 -12.24
C ILE A 5 7.31 -46.30 -11.69
N LEU A 6 7.96 -45.53 -12.57
CA LEU A 6 8.44 -44.18 -12.27
C LEU A 6 7.26 -43.21 -12.34
N VAL A 7 6.79 -42.74 -11.20
CA VAL A 7 5.84 -41.63 -11.11
C VAL A 7 6.64 -40.33 -11.08
N ALA A 8 6.68 -39.63 -12.21
CA ALA A 8 7.25 -38.29 -12.29
C ALA A 8 6.27 -37.27 -11.68
N PHE A 9 6.54 -36.82 -10.44
CA PHE A 9 5.87 -35.66 -9.86
C PHE A 9 6.38 -34.40 -10.58
N MET A 10 5.66 -33.96 -11.63
CA MET A 10 5.83 -32.62 -12.17
C MET A 10 5.34 -31.61 -11.13
N ILE A 11 6.28 -31.02 -10.41
CA ILE A 11 6.11 -29.78 -9.65
C ILE A 11 5.82 -28.66 -10.67
N LEU A 12 4.55 -28.48 -11.02
CA LEU A 12 4.10 -27.28 -11.71
C LEU A 12 4.30 -26.11 -10.75
N PRO A 13 5.05 -25.06 -11.11
CA PRO A 13 5.07 -23.85 -10.31
C PRO A 13 3.63 -23.32 -10.31
N MET A 14 3.01 -23.24 -9.13
CA MET A 14 1.78 -22.49 -8.96
C MET A 14 2.10 -21.05 -9.37
N LEU A 15 1.78 -20.71 -10.62
CA LEU A 15 1.67 -19.32 -11.05
C LEU A 15 0.62 -18.72 -10.12
N ALA A 16 1.08 -17.96 -9.12
CA ALA A 16 0.21 -17.16 -8.27
C ALA A 16 -0.56 -16.24 -9.20
N GLN A 17 -1.79 -16.64 -9.53
CA GLN A 17 -2.70 -15.84 -10.32
C GLN A 17 -2.83 -14.52 -9.55
N ALA A 18 -2.33 -13.43 -10.14
CA ALA A 18 -2.45 -12.11 -9.54
C ALA A 18 -3.92 -11.93 -9.18
N GLN A 19 -4.23 -11.90 -7.88
CA GLN A 19 -5.59 -11.68 -7.42
C GLN A 19 -5.91 -10.23 -7.76
N THR A 20 -6.48 -10.01 -8.93
CA THR A 20 -6.82 -8.68 -9.42
C THR A 20 -8.05 -8.18 -8.69
N PHE A 21 -7.99 -6.93 -8.25
CA PHE A 21 -9.13 -6.20 -7.74
C PHE A 21 -10.29 -6.20 -8.75
N LYS A 22 -11.51 -6.37 -8.24
CA LYS A 22 -12.76 -6.33 -9.03
C LYS A 22 -13.57 -5.10 -8.63
N TYR A 23 -13.85 -4.23 -9.60
CA TYR A 23 -14.75 -3.09 -9.41
C TYR A 23 -16.11 -3.57 -8.87
N GLN A 24 -16.68 -2.78 -7.96
CA GLN A 24 -17.99 -3.04 -7.38
C GLN A 24 -18.98 -1.93 -7.74
N LYS A 25 -18.71 -0.71 -7.27
CA LYS A 25 -19.62 0.43 -7.35
C LYS A 25 -18.89 1.73 -7.04
N ASP A 26 -19.52 2.83 -7.40
CA ASP A 26 -19.15 4.17 -6.94
C ASP A 26 -19.98 4.51 -5.68
N ILE A 27 -19.34 5.07 -4.66
CA ILE A 27 -20.02 5.55 -3.45
C ILE A 27 -19.26 6.72 -2.83
N SER A 28 -19.95 7.83 -2.57
CA SER A 28 -19.43 8.97 -1.80
C SER A 28 -18.02 9.42 -2.20
N GLY A 29 -17.79 9.67 -3.49
CA GLY A 29 -16.47 10.13 -3.97
C GLY A 29 -15.43 9.02 -4.21
N PHE A 30 -15.79 7.75 -4.02
CA PHE A 30 -14.89 6.62 -4.22
C PHE A 30 -15.40 5.64 -5.26
N LYS A 31 -14.47 5.08 -6.06
CA LYS A 31 -14.68 3.82 -6.79
C LYS A 31 -14.21 2.66 -5.93
N GLN A 32 -15.10 1.75 -5.58
CA GLN A 32 -14.79 0.61 -4.71
C GLN A 32 -14.41 -0.62 -5.51
N TYR A 33 -13.35 -1.30 -5.07
CA TYR A 33 -12.87 -2.55 -5.60
C TYR A 33 -12.72 -3.59 -4.48
N LYS A 34 -13.05 -4.85 -4.78
CA LYS A 34 -12.87 -5.99 -3.88
C LYS A 34 -11.73 -6.87 -4.34
N GLY A 35 -10.90 -7.33 -3.42
CA GLY A 35 -9.77 -8.18 -3.73
C GLY A 35 -8.69 -8.14 -2.66
N ASN A 36 -7.66 -8.95 -2.85
CA ASN A 36 -6.46 -8.91 -2.03
C ASN A 36 -5.26 -8.93 -2.98
N VAL A 37 -4.23 -8.16 -2.68
CA VAL A 37 -3.01 -8.16 -3.48
C VAL A 37 -1.78 -7.96 -2.60
N THR A 38 -0.68 -8.56 -3.01
CA THR A 38 0.63 -8.35 -2.38
C THR A 38 1.43 -7.33 -3.18
N LEU A 39 1.88 -6.27 -2.50
CA LEU A 39 2.61 -5.14 -3.07
C LEU A 39 3.96 -5.00 -2.36
N THR A 40 4.98 -4.56 -3.09
CA THR A 40 6.25 -4.08 -2.51
C THR A 40 6.35 -2.59 -2.78
N GLY A 41 6.90 -1.85 -1.83
CA GLY A 41 6.96 -0.39 -1.91
C GLY A 41 7.43 0.24 -0.62
N THR A 42 7.14 1.53 -0.48
CA THR A 42 7.55 2.38 0.63
C THR A 42 6.34 2.72 1.49
N TYR A 43 6.37 2.41 2.78
CA TYR A 43 5.41 2.93 3.75
C TYR A 43 5.92 4.25 4.32
N SER A 44 5.00 5.16 4.67
CA SER A 44 5.33 6.43 5.30
C SER A 44 4.26 6.89 6.29
N ARG A 45 4.66 7.80 7.19
CA ARG A 45 3.76 8.63 8.02
C ARG A 45 4.38 10.01 8.13
N THR A 46 3.65 11.01 7.65
CA THR A 46 4.04 12.42 7.76
C THR A 46 3.49 12.97 9.07
N LEU A 47 4.34 13.62 9.84
CA LEU A 47 4.05 14.23 11.15
C LEU A 47 4.40 15.72 11.18
N ASP A 48 4.64 16.30 10.01
CA ASP A 48 4.73 17.73 9.84
C ASP A 48 3.40 18.41 10.22
N PRO A 49 3.39 19.46 11.06
CA PRO A 49 2.15 20.08 11.54
C PRO A 49 1.25 20.63 10.43
N GLU A 50 1.81 21.25 9.39
CA GLU A 50 1.03 21.82 8.29
C GLU A 50 0.38 20.70 7.47
N TYR A 51 1.13 19.63 7.17
CA TYR A 51 0.56 18.45 6.53
C TYR A 51 -0.54 17.80 7.37
N LEU A 52 -0.34 17.68 8.69
CA LEU A 52 -1.33 17.06 9.58
C LEU A 52 -2.63 17.85 9.66
N GLU A 53 -2.56 19.18 9.66
CA GLU A 53 -3.74 20.04 9.62
C GLU A 53 -4.51 19.87 8.30
N TYR A 54 -3.78 19.72 7.19
CA TYR A 54 -4.36 19.70 5.87
C TYR A 54 -4.85 18.32 5.39
N MET A 55 -3.99 17.30 5.52
CA MET A 55 -4.22 15.94 5.02
C MET A 55 -4.64 14.95 6.12
N GLY A 56 -4.47 15.33 7.38
CA GLY A 56 -4.68 14.46 8.53
C GLY A 56 -3.52 13.49 8.79
N ASP A 57 -3.65 12.75 9.89
CA ASP A 57 -2.67 11.72 10.28
C ASP A 57 -2.96 10.39 9.58
N GLY A 58 -2.07 10.01 8.67
CA GLY A 58 -2.19 8.80 7.87
C GLY A 58 -0.91 7.97 7.88
N VAL A 59 -1.07 6.65 7.90
CA VAL A 59 -0.01 5.73 7.47
C VAL A 59 -0.30 5.35 6.04
N CYS A 60 0.61 5.69 5.14
CA CYS A 60 0.40 5.59 3.70
C CYS A 60 1.47 4.73 3.04
N PHE A 61 1.22 4.35 1.79
CA PHE A 61 2.07 3.43 1.05
C PHE A 61 2.14 3.83 -0.43
N GLU A 62 3.36 3.85 -0.95
CA GLU A 62 3.67 4.05 -2.35
C GLU A 62 4.25 2.75 -2.91
N PRO A 63 3.50 2.00 -3.74
CA PRO A 63 4.00 0.78 -4.35
C PRO A 63 5.13 1.10 -5.34
N ASP A 64 6.12 0.19 -5.43
CA ASP A 64 7.12 0.25 -6.49
C ASP A 64 6.45 -0.01 -7.85
N GLN A 65 7.08 0.43 -8.95
CA GLN A 65 6.51 0.40 -10.31
C GLN A 65 5.78 -0.91 -10.70
N LYS A 66 6.38 -2.07 -10.37
CA LYS A 66 5.76 -3.39 -10.67
C LYS A 66 4.50 -3.64 -9.86
N SER A 67 4.48 -3.20 -8.60
CA SER A 67 3.32 -3.33 -7.72
C SER A 67 2.25 -2.29 -8.02
N SER A 68 2.62 -1.09 -8.45
CA SER A 68 1.65 -0.06 -8.87
C SER A 68 0.76 -0.53 -10.00
N ALA A 69 1.28 -1.34 -10.92
CA ALA A 69 0.50 -1.95 -12.01
C ALA A 69 -0.60 -2.93 -11.54
N LEU A 70 -0.58 -3.36 -10.27
CA LEU A 70 -1.59 -4.25 -9.69
C LEU A 70 -2.72 -3.48 -8.99
N VAL A 71 -2.55 -2.17 -8.79
CA VAL A 71 -3.55 -1.29 -8.17
C VAL A 71 -4.51 -0.80 -9.26
N PRO A 72 -5.84 -0.86 -9.05
CA PRO A 72 -6.80 -0.57 -10.10
C PRO A 72 -6.81 0.94 -10.39
N ARG A 73 -6.58 1.31 -11.65
CA ARG A 73 -6.69 2.70 -12.12
C ARG A 73 -7.54 2.75 -13.40
N PRO A 74 -8.64 3.53 -13.42
CA PRO A 74 -9.50 3.65 -14.58
C PRO A 74 -8.76 4.37 -15.72
N LYS A 75 -9.19 4.13 -16.96
CA LYS A 75 -8.61 4.76 -18.13
C LYS A 75 -8.67 6.30 -18.01
N GLY A 76 -7.54 6.97 -18.24
CA GLY A 76 -7.40 8.42 -18.13
C GLY A 76 -6.95 8.91 -16.76
N ASP A 77 -6.84 8.03 -15.76
CA ASP A 77 -6.29 8.38 -14.46
C ASP A 77 -4.77 8.10 -14.42
N GLU A 78 -3.97 9.16 -14.60
CA GLU A 78 -2.51 9.07 -14.78
C GLU A 78 -1.70 9.24 -13.48
N ARG A 79 -2.36 9.50 -12.33
CA ARG A 79 -1.67 9.67 -11.03
C ARG A 79 -0.84 8.43 -10.68
N THR A 80 0.22 8.54 -9.89
CA THR A 80 0.88 7.36 -9.32
C THR A 80 -0.02 6.70 -8.26
N ALA A 81 0.07 5.38 -8.09
CA ALA A 81 -0.65 4.71 -7.01
C ALA A 81 -0.07 5.14 -5.66
N TRP A 82 -0.89 5.75 -4.82
CA TRP A 82 -0.56 6.10 -3.44
C TRP A 82 -1.83 6.06 -2.61
N PHE A 83 -1.78 5.42 -1.45
CA PHE A 83 -2.96 5.20 -0.61
C PHE A 83 -2.60 5.21 0.87
N CYS A 84 -3.59 5.51 1.70
CA CYS A 84 -3.48 5.43 3.15
C CYS A 84 -4.29 4.26 3.72
N PHE A 85 -3.83 3.72 4.85
CA PHE A 85 -4.48 2.58 5.49
C PHE A 85 -5.66 3.06 6.34
N SER A 86 -6.86 2.58 6.04
CA SER A 86 -8.06 2.88 6.82
C SER A 86 -8.04 2.22 8.21
N ASN A 87 -7.18 1.22 8.42
CA ASN A 87 -6.91 0.60 9.72
C ASN A 87 -5.60 1.15 10.33
N PHE A 88 -5.58 2.48 10.52
CA PHE A 88 -4.43 3.27 10.98
C PHE A 88 -3.64 2.64 12.14
N GLU A 89 -4.30 2.31 13.26
CA GLU A 89 -3.62 1.76 14.44
C GLU A 89 -2.90 0.43 14.15
N GLN A 90 -3.51 -0.42 13.32
CA GLN A 90 -2.88 -1.67 12.89
C GLN A 90 -1.65 -1.39 12.02
N ALA A 91 -1.76 -0.46 11.06
CA ALA A 91 -0.65 -0.10 10.19
C ALA A 91 0.52 0.53 10.96
N LYS A 92 0.22 1.52 11.81
CA LYS A 92 1.19 2.21 12.67
C LYS A 92 1.94 1.22 13.57
N LYS A 93 1.23 0.31 14.23
CA LYS A 93 1.83 -0.76 15.06
C LYS A 93 2.70 -1.71 14.22
N THR A 94 2.24 -2.09 13.03
CA THR A 94 2.95 -3.03 12.14
C THR A 94 4.30 -2.46 11.70
N PHE A 95 4.34 -1.18 11.35
CA PHE A 95 5.56 -0.51 10.88
C PHE A 95 6.39 0.13 12.01
N LYS A 96 5.95 0.00 13.27
CA LYS A 96 6.61 0.57 14.45
C LYS A 96 6.84 2.08 14.33
N LEU A 97 5.83 2.79 13.83
CA LEU A 97 5.91 4.22 13.56
C LEU A 97 5.72 5.03 14.87
N PRO A 98 6.63 5.97 15.20
CA PRO A 98 6.50 6.83 16.38
C PRO A 98 5.36 7.83 16.28
N ASP A 99 4.91 8.36 17.42
CA ASP A 99 3.87 9.39 17.51
C ASP A 99 4.36 10.83 17.40
N THR A 100 5.66 11.02 17.54
CA THR A 100 6.27 12.33 17.45
C THR A 100 7.43 12.29 16.50
N ILE A 101 7.74 13.46 15.94
CA ILE A 101 8.88 13.65 15.08
C ILE A 101 9.82 14.69 15.68
N LYS A 102 11.11 14.53 15.42
CA LYS A 102 12.13 15.46 15.89
C LYS A 102 12.07 16.73 15.03
N LYS A 103 12.51 17.85 15.61
CA LYS A 103 12.71 19.12 14.89
C LYS A 103 13.51 18.88 13.59
N ASP A 104 13.11 19.56 12.52
CA ASP A 104 13.68 19.50 11.16
C ASP A 104 13.41 18.20 10.40
N PHE A 105 12.61 17.28 10.96
CA PHE A 105 12.13 16.07 10.29
C PHE A 105 10.61 16.12 10.14
N CYS A 106 10.11 15.66 9.00
CA CYS A 106 8.70 15.81 8.62
C CYS A 106 7.97 14.47 8.41
N LYS A 107 8.69 13.40 8.07
CA LYS A 107 8.09 12.07 7.91
C LYS A 107 9.00 10.96 8.39
N TYR A 108 8.39 9.80 8.67
CA TYR A 108 9.09 8.52 8.76
C TYR A 108 8.77 7.69 7.51
N GLU A 109 9.76 7.01 6.95
CA GLU A 109 9.55 6.09 5.84
C GLU A 109 10.42 4.83 5.94
N GLY A 110 9.96 3.77 5.28
CA GLY A 110 10.70 2.52 5.12
C GLY A 110 10.07 1.68 4.02
N LYS A 111 10.69 0.55 3.67
CA LYS A 111 10.18 -0.37 2.66
C LYS A 111 9.53 -1.59 3.30
N ALA A 112 8.52 -2.14 2.64
CA ALA A 112 7.89 -3.39 3.04
C ALA A 112 7.27 -4.11 1.84
N THR A 113 7.01 -5.41 2.00
CA THR A 113 6.06 -6.15 1.19
C THR A 113 4.77 -6.33 2.00
N ILE A 114 3.66 -5.77 1.51
CA ILE A 114 2.37 -5.77 2.21
C ILE A 114 1.35 -6.61 1.45
N THR A 115 0.39 -7.17 2.16
CA THR A 115 -0.88 -7.63 1.58
C THR A 115 -1.95 -6.64 2.00
N ILE A 116 -2.70 -6.14 1.02
CA ILE A 116 -3.82 -5.23 1.25
C ILE A 116 -5.14 -5.89 0.86
N LYS A 117 -6.24 -5.41 1.45
CA LYS A 117 -7.59 -5.89 1.19
C LYS A 117 -8.48 -4.73 0.80
N ASP A 118 -9.23 -4.96 -0.27
CA ASP A 118 -10.14 -4.02 -0.91
C ASP A 118 -9.43 -2.73 -1.31
N TYR A 119 -10.03 -1.93 -2.17
CA TYR A 119 -9.43 -0.66 -2.58
C TYR A 119 -10.51 0.36 -2.86
N ASN A 120 -10.40 1.52 -2.24
CA ASN A 120 -11.28 2.64 -2.47
C ASN A 120 -10.46 3.72 -3.15
N LEU A 121 -10.63 3.85 -4.48
CA LEU A 121 -9.97 4.87 -5.28
C LEU A 121 -10.74 6.19 -5.11
N PHE A 122 -10.06 7.23 -4.65
CA PHE A 122 -10.64 8.56 -4.51
C PHE A 122 -10.69 9.26 -5.87
N VAL A 123 -11.87 9.78 -6.23
CA VAL A 123 -12.16 10.34 -7.56
C VAL A 123 -12.84 11.71 -7.54
N GLU A 124 -12.87 12.39 -6.40
CA GLU A 124 -13.36 13.77 -6.33
C GLU A 124 -12.31 14.77 -6.83
N GLU A 125 -12.76 15.94 -7.26
CA GLU A 125 -11.92 17.10 -7.64
C GLU A 125 -11.45 17.89 -6.42
N THR A 126 -11.18 17.18 -5.32
CA THR A 126 -10.71 17.73 -4.05
C THR A 126 -9.45 17.00 -3.62
N GLU A 127 -8.85 17.45 -2.54
CA GLU A 127 -7.73 16.75 -1.95
C GLU A 127 -8.19 15.52 -1.16
N GLY A 128 -7.46 14.43 -1.32
CA GLY A 128 -7.79 13.18 -0.66
C GLY A 128 -6.80 12.08 -0.97
N SER A 129 -7.05 10.92 -0.38
CA SER A 129 -6.20 9.73 -0.54
C SER A 129 -7.05 8.52 -0.92
N ASP A 130 -6.48 7.64 -1.72
CA ASP A 130 -7.01 6.30 -1.88
C ASP A 130 -6.91 5.55 -0.54
N LEU A 131 -7.87 4.66 -0.28
CA LEU A 131 -7.95 3.96 1.01
C LEU A 131 -7.98 2.44 0.83
N THR A 132 -7.26 1.73 1.70
CA THR A 132 -7.27 0.26 1.77
C THR A 132 -7.02 -0.24 3.19
N GLN A 133 -7.17 -1.54 3.42
CA GLN A 133 -6.85 -2.18 4.70
C GLN A 133 -5.53 -2.95 4.60
N LEU A 134 -4.61 -2.71 5.54
CA LEU A 134 -3.44 -3.56 5.72
C LEU A 134 -3.87 -4.92 6.30
N VAL A 135 -3.54 -6.01 5.62
CA VAL A 135 -3.78 -7.39 6.10
C VAL A 135 -2.53 -7.94 6.77
N SER A 136 -1.37 -7.80 6.13
CA SER A 136 -0.10 -8.32 6.64
C SER A 136 1.07 -7.56 6.02
N ALA A 137 2.22 -7.56 6.70
CA ALA A 137 3.46 -7.03 6.14
C ALA A 137 4.64 -7.96 6.46
N LYS A 138 5.60 -8.03 5.54
CA LYS A 138 6.87 -8.75 5.66
C LYS A 138 7.99 -7.94 5.01
N ASN A 139 9.24 -8.36 5.21
CA ASN A 139 10.42 -7.67 4.69
C ASN A 139 10.44 -6.17 5.07
N ILE A 140 9.97 -5.85 6.27
CA ILE A 140 9.85 -4.48 6.76
C ILE A 140 11.26 -3.98 7.11
N THR A 141 11.73 -2.95 6.42
CA THR A 141 12.95 -2.23 6.82
C THR A 141 12.62 -1.27 7.96
N PRO A 142 13.53 -1.00 8.91
CA PRO A 142 13.27 0.00 9.94
C PRO A 142 12.91 1.38 9.38
N ALA A 143 11.92 2.04 9.98
CA ALA A 143 11.52 3.39 9.60
C ALA A 143 12.66 4.38 9.88
N LYS A 144 12.96 5.24 8.90
CA LYS A 144 13.94 6.32 9.02
C LYS A 144 13.22 7.66 9.00
N ALA A 145 13.64 8.57 9.87
CA ALA A 145 13.17 9.94 9.81
C ALA A 145 13.77 10.64 8.58
N VAL A 146 12.93 11.35 7.84
CA VAL A 146 13.31 12.15 6.67
C VAL A 146 13.16 13.62 7.01
N LYS A 147 14.18 14.40 6.65
CA LYS A 147 14.17 15.84 6.86
C LYS A 147 13.01 16.48 6.10
N CYS A 148 12.51 17.58 6.64
CA CYS A 148 11.59 18.43 5.92
C CYS A 148 12.23 18.90 4.62
N GLU A 149 11.47 18.87 3.52
CA GLU A 149 11.92 19.47 2.27
C GLU A 149 11.99 20.98 2.48
N THR A 150 13.12 21.60 2.15
CA THR A 150 13.20 23.05 2.12
C THR A 150 12.34 23.52 0.97
N GLN A 151 11.21 24.15 1.26
CA GLN A 151 10.47 24.89 0.24
C GLN A 151 11.42 25.95 -0.33
N TYR A 152 11.78 25.80 -1.60
CA TYR A 152 12.58 26.76 -2.36
C TYR A 152 11.70 27.87 -2.91
#